data_AF-A0A8H6Q5P1-F1
#
_entry.id   AF-A0A8H6Q5P1-F1
#
_cell.length_a   1.000
_cell.length_b   1.000
_cell.length_c   1.000
_cell.angle_alpha   90.00
_cell.angle_beta   90.00
_cell.angle_gamma   90.00
#
_symmetry.space_group_name_H-M   'P 1'
#
loop_
_entity.id
_entity.type
_entity.pdbx_description
1 polymer ?
#
loop_
_entity_poly.entity_id
_entity_poly.type
_entity_poly.pdbx_seq_one_letter_code
_entity_poly.pdbx_strand_id
1 'polypeptide(L)'
;MRERSKYQEQHLLCMMSPGTERDAETPLIPPDYEDQMATRQNRIQIILRVYAVSFLFLLAMALIAAPQADIVENIICRHFQDPDLDLTKQPLDCKREAVQSELALVQGWGDSLIQIPGIFLALPYGIMADKCGRKPVFMLSFLGVLLSDTWVKIVCEFTSPPRSLGDLFPDIFPIRMVWAAPIMQVIGGGRAVSTLLTYTIIADVVRPAERTRWLMWLTAIDLMAFILGGAGGAVLMRRSSWDPLILSSFLLVLSMLSMMTIPETLPVEDKYSGEDREMGSLSSRPAIGASRASFRKLTASIRAIWTNPVIILLLVVFLLVRLTTESKSALLQYTSKRFRWEYSTVSAVRDTTLHTIMYL
;
A
#
# COMPACT_ATOMS: atom_id res chain seq x y z
N MET A 1 -33.34 0.77 76.28
CA MET A 1 -34.47 0.42 75.38
C MET A 1 -35.35 1.64 75.06
N ARG A 2 -34.78 2.72 74.48
CA ARG A 2 -35.56 3.91 74.08
C ARG A 2 -35.11 4.53 72.74
N GLU A 3 -34.25 3.84 71.99
CA GLU A 3 -33.74 4.31 70.69
C GLU A 3 -34.24 3.48 69.50
N ARG A 4 -34.79 2.28 69.71
CA ARG A 4 -35.42 1.50 68.62
C ARG A 4 -36.81 2.02 68.22
N SER A 5 -37.46 2.84 69.04
CA SER A 5 -38.81 3.37 68.76
C SER A 5 -38.83 4.51 67.74
N LYS A 6 -37.71 5.22 67.53
CA LYS A 6 -37.65 6.35 66.58
C LYS A 6 -37.34 5.92 65.13
N TYR A 7 -36.71 4.77 64.95
CA TYR A 7 -36.40 4.24 63.61
C TYR A 7 -37.62 3.68 62.88
N GLN A 8 -38.66 3.26 63.61
CA GLN A 8 -39.83 2.61 63.02
C GLN A 8 -40.91 3.59 62.56
N GLU A 9 -40.94 4.83 63.08
CA GLU A 9 -41.83 5.89 62.59
C GLU A 9 -41.32 6.55 61.30
N GLN A 10 -40.01 6.59 61.06
CA GLN A 10 -39.45 7.14 59.82
C GLN A 10 -39.63 6.22 58.60
N HIS A 11 -39.78 4.90 58.82
CA HIS A 11 -40.00 3.95 57.73
C HIS A 11 -41.45 3.91 57.22
N LEU A 12 -42.43 4.40 58.00
CA LEU A 12 -43.84 4.40 57.59
C LEU A 12 -44.28 5.71 56.89
N LEU A 13 -43.56 6.81 57.10
CA LEU A 13 -43.90 8.12 56.53
C LEU A 13 -43.40 8.33 55.08
N CYS A 14 -42.59 7.41 54.55
CA CYS A 14 -42.13 7.48 53.16
C CYS A 14 -43.02 6.69 52.18
N MET A 15 -44.12 6.08 52.65
CA MET A 15 -45.04 5.27 51.84
C MET A 15 -46.38 5.95 51.50
N MET A 16 -46.55 7.25 51.74
CA MET A 16 -47.77 7.95 51.31
C MET A 16 -47.46 9.38 50.83
N SER A 17 -47.26 9.54 49.51
CA SER A 17 -47.75 10.72 48.81
C SER A 17 -48.07 10.37 47.35
N PRO A 18 -49.27 10.70 46.85
CA PRO A 18 -49.75 10.30 45.55
C PRO A 18 -49.31 11.26 44.44
N GLY A 19 -49.13 10.71 43.24
CA GLY A 19 -49.31 11.41 41.97
C GLY A 19 -48.40 12.62 41.71
N THR A 20 -47.30 12.39 41.00
CA THR A 20 -46.86 13.35 39.98
C THR A 20 -46.18 12.56 38.87
N GLU A 21 -46.93 12.28 37.81
CA GLU A 21 -46.38 12.00 36.49
C GLU A 21 -45.33 13.07 36.15
N ARG A 22 -44.07 12.67 36.08
CA ARG A 22 -43.04 13.36 35.32
C ARG A 22 -42.19 12.29 34.67
N ASP A 23 -42.25 12.27 33.35
CA ASP A 23 -41.57 11.35 32.45
C ASP A 23 -40.10 11.16 32.85
N ALA A 24 -39.82 10.00 33.44
CA ALA A 24 -38.46 9.52 33.64
C ALA A 24 -38.04 8.73 32.39
N GLU A 25 -37.80 9.43 31.28
CA GLU A 25 -36.95 8.90 30.21
C GLU A 25 -35.49 8.91 30.72
N THR A 26 -35.19 7.96 31.60
CA THR A 26 -33.80 7.59 31.89
C THR A 26 -33.33 6.73 30.72
N PRO A 27 -32.24 7.08 30.01
CA PRO A 27 -31.76 6.23 28.93
C PRO A 27 -31.35 4.87 29.51
N LEU A 28 -31.99 3.81 29.02
CA LEU A 28 -31.80 2.41 29.40
C LEU A 28 -30.42 1.84 29.00
N ILE A 29 -29.53 2.68 28.50
CA ILE A 29 -28.22 2.29 28.00
C ILE A 29 -27.19 2.83 29.00
N PRO A 30 -26.35 1.98 29.61
CA PRO A 30 -25.25 2.45 30.43
C PRO A 30 -24.37 3.39 29.58
N PRO A 31 -23.90 4.54 30.09
CA PRO A 31 -23.04 5.46 29.33
C PRO A 31 -21.79 4.76 28.77
N ASP A 32 -21.30 3.74 29.49
CA ASP A 32 -20.18 2.89 29.07
C ASP A 32 -20.49 2.05 27.80
N TYR A 33 -21.76 1.69 27.54
CA TYR A 33 -22.14 0.96 26.33
C TYR A 33 -22.22 1.87 25.10
N GLU A 34 -22.74 3.10 25.23
CA GLU A 34 -22.74 4.08 24.14
C GLU A 34 -21.31 4.48 23.76
N ASP A 35 -20.45 4.72 24.76
CA ASP A 35 -19.04 5.03 24.54
C ASP A 35 -18.28 3.86 23.90
N GLN A 36 -18.55 2.62 24.31
CA GLN A 36 -17.96 1.42 23.69
C GLN A 36 -18.46 1.21 22.25
N MET A 37 -19.75 1.45 21.98
CA MET A 37 -20.31 1.37 20.63
C MET A 37 -19.78 2.47 19.72
N ALA A 38 -19.72 3.72 20.17
CA ALA A 38 -19.16 4.85 19.43
C ALA A 38 -17.68 4.62 19.13
N THR A 39 -16.91 4.11 20.11
CA THR A 39 -15.50 3.76 19.93
C THR A 39 -15.33 2.63 18.92
N ARG A 40 -16.18 1.58 18.97
CA ARG A 40 -16.15 0.48 17.99
C ARG A 40 -16.52 0.96 16.59
N GLN A 41 -17.53 1.82 16.47
CA GLN A 41 -17.97 2.38 15.20
C GLN A 41 -16.87 3.24 14.56
N ASN A 42 -16.21 4.08 15.36
CA ASN A 42 -15.08 4.90 14.90
C ASN A 42 -13.91 4.03 14.41
N ARG A 43 -13.59 2.93 15.11
CA ARG A 43 -12.56 1.97 14.67
C ARG A 43 -12.89 1.31 13.33
N ILE A 44 -14.13 0.86 13.16
CA ILE A 44 -14.58 0.26 11.89
C ILE A 44 -14.51 1.30 10.76
N GLN A 45 -14.93 2.54 11.00
CA GLN A 45 -14.82 3.61 10.01
C GLN A 45 -13.36 3.88 9.61
N ILE A 46 -12.42 3.89 10.56
CA ILE A 46 -10.99 4.03 10.27
C ILE A 46 -10.51 2.89 9.36
N ILE A 47 -10.84 1.64 9.70
CA ILE A 47 -10.44 0.47 8.90
C ILE A 47 -11.01 0.55 7.49
N LEU A 48 -12.30 0.91 7.34
CA LEU A 48 -12.94 1.05 6.03
C LEU A 48 -12.28 2.13 5.18
N ARG A 49 -11.88 3.26 5.78
CA ARG A 49 -11.13 4.31 5.07
C ARG A 49 -9.74 3.82 4.64
N VAL A 50 -9.03 3.12 5.51
CA VAL A 50 -7.72 2.51 5.18
C VAL A 50 -7.85 1.50 4.04
N TYR A 51 -8.92 0.71 4.03
CA TYR A 51 -9.23 -0.23 2.95
C TYR A 51 -9.54 0.47 1.64
N ALA A 52 -10.33 1.55 1.66
CA ALA A 52 -10.61 2.33 0.47
C ALA A 52 -9.33 2.95 -0.12
N VAL A 53 -8.48 3.56 0.72
CA VAL A 53 -7.18 4.11 0.30
C VAL A 53 -6.27 3.01 -0.26
N SER A 54 -6.17 1.88 0.44
CA SER A 54 -5.34 0.75 -0.02
C SER A 54 -5.84 0.20 -1.35
N PHE A 55 -7.16 0.05 -1.53
CA PHE A 55 -7.75 -0.41 -2.79
C PHE A 55 -7.44 0.54 -3.95
N LEU A 56 -7.64 1.85 -3.78
CA LEU A 56 -7.34 2.84 -4.83
C LEU A 56 -5.86 2.83 -5.21
N PHE A 57 -4.97 2.75 -4.22
CA PHE A 57 -3.53 2.65 -4.45
C PHE A 57 -3.16 1.37 -5.21
N LEU A 58 -3.64 0.21 -4.76
CA LEU A 58 -3.34 -1.08 -5.39
C LEU A 58 -3.91 -1.16 -6.81
N LEU A 59 -5.11 -0.62 -7.03
CA LEU A 59 -5.73 -0.56 -8.36
C LEU A 59 -4.88 0.27 -9.32
N ALA A 60 -4.37 1.42 -8.86
CA ALA A 60 -3.49 2.26 -9.66
C ALA A 60 -2.18 1.52 -10.02
N MET A 61 -1.58 0.82 -9.06
CA MET A 61 -0.36 0.05 -9.30
C MET A 61 -0.58 -1.10 -10.30
N ALA A 62 -1.72 -1.78 -10.20
CA ALA A 62 -2.08 -2.87 -11.11
C ALA A 62 -2.29 -2.38 -12.56
N LEU A 63 -2.86 -1.18 -12.74
CA LEU A 63 -3.06 -0.56 -14.05
C LEU A 63 -1.75 -0.19 -14.77
N ILE A 64 -0.66 0.07 -14.05
CA ILE A 64 0.61 0.54 -14.63
C ILE A 64 1.37 -0.56 -15.36
N ALA A 65 1.38 -1.79 -14.84
CA ALA A 65 2.33 -2.83 -15.24
C ALA A 65 2.29 -3.20 -16.74
N ALA A 66 1.09 -3.47 -17.27
CA ALA A 66 0.91 -3.86 -18.68
C ALA A 66 1.16 -2.71 -19.68
N PRO A 67 0.55 -1.52 -19.55
CA PRO A 67 0.78 -0.43 -20.50
C PRO A 67 2.20 0.12 -20.45
N GLN A 68 2.85 0.12 -19.27
CA GLN A 68 4.26 0.52 -19.18
C GLN A 68 5.15 -0.46 -19.96
N ALA A 69 4.90 -1.76 -19.87
CA ALA A 69 5.64 -2.76 -20.65
C ALA A 69 5.45 -2.56 -22.15
N ASP A 70 4.22 -2.30 -22.58
CA ASP A 70 3.88 -2.04 -23.99
C ASP A 70 4.58 -0.79 -24.54
N ILE A 71 4.59 0.31 -23.79
CA ILE A 71 5.27 1.55 -24.20
C ILE A 71 6.79 1.34 -24.29
N VAL A 72 7.40 0.72 -23.28
CA VAL A 72 8.84 0.46 -23.28
C VAL A 72 9.22 -0.51 -24.41
N GLU A 73 8.42 -1.54 -24.68
CA GLU A 73 8.61 -2.44 -25.83
C GLU A 73 8.59 -1.67 -27.15
N ASN A 74 7.60 -0.80 -27.34
CA ASN A 74 7.46 0.01 -28.55
C ASN A 74 8.63 0.98 -28.74
N ILE A 75 9.13 1.59 -27.67
CA ILE A 75 10.33 2.46 -27.70
C ILE A 75 11.56 1.66 -28.15
N ILE A 76 11.82 0.52 -27.52
CA ILE A 76 12.99 -0.32 -27.82
C ILE A 76 12.89 -0.88 -29.25
N CYS A 77 11.71 -1.34 -29.65
CA CYS A 77 11.46 -1.91 -30.97
C CYS A 77 11.82 -0.93 -32.10
N ARG A 78 11.47 0.35 -31.93
CA ARG A 78 11.80 1.41 -32.90
C ARG A 78 13.29 1.75 -32.91
N HIS A 79 13.99 1.64 -31.78
CA HIS A 79 15.44 1.86 -31.72
C HIS A 79 16.24 0.81 -32.50
N PHE A 80 15.76 -0.44 -32.53
CA PHE A 80 16.39 -1.54 -33.28
C PHE A 80 15.99 -1.59 -34.75
N GLN A 81 15.19 -0.64 -35.23
CA GLN A 81 14.79 -0.57 -36.63
C GLN A 81 15.84 0.21 -37.42
N ASP A 82 16.50 -0.46 -38.38
CA ASP A 82 17.50 0.17 -39.26
C ASP A 82 16.84 1.28 -40.11
N PRO A 83 17.41 2.51 -40.14
CA PRO A 83 16.92 3.60 -40.98
C PRO A 83 17.09 3.34 -42.49
N ASP A 84 17.94 2.39 -42.88
CA ASP A 84 18.25 2.05 -44.27
C ASP A 84 17.35 0.95 -44.87
N LEU A 85 16.47 0.32 -44.08
CA LEU A 85 15.53 -0.68 -44.58
C LEU A 85 14.20 -0.01 -44.96
N ASP A 86 13.99 0.10 -46.28
CA ASP A 86 12.77 0.52 -46.98
C ASP A 86 11.47 0.31 -46.16
N LEU A 87 10.95 1.42 -45.63
CA LEU A 87 9.84 1.56 -44.68
C LEU A 87 8.48 0.97 -45.14
N THR A 88 8.42 0.37 -46.32
CA THR A 88 7.18 -0.13 -46.93
C THR A 88 7.01 -1.65 -46.94
N LYS A 89 7.98 -2.46 -46.48
CA LYS A 89 7.95 -3.92 -46.74
C LYS A 89 8.03 -4.88 -45.57
N GLN A 90 8.23 -4.44 -44.32
CA GLN A 90 8.20 -5.37 -43.18
C GLN A 90 7.38 -4.85 -41.99
N PRO A 91 6.47 -5.67 -41.43
CA PRO A 91 5.81 -5.34 -40.18
C PRO A 91 6.85 -5.28 -39.05
N LEU A 92 6.75 -4.28 -38.15
CA LEU A 92 7.57 -4.19 -36.93
C LEU A 92 7.45 -5.51 -36.15
N ASP A 93 8.52 -6.30 -36.09
CA ASP A 93 8.56 -7.49 -35.23
C ASP A 93 9.15 -7.15 -33.87
N CYS A 94 8.35 -6.51 -33.03
CA CYS A 94 8.73 -6.16 -31.64
C CYS A 94 8.85 -7.39 -30.71
N LYS A 95 8.49 -8.58 -31.19
CA LYS A 95 8.62 -9.83 -30.42
C LYS A 95 9.94 -10.57 -30.69
N ARG A 96 10.87 -9.98 -31.46
CA ARG A 96 12.23 -10.50 -31.67
C ARG A 96 13.02 -10.59 -30.35
N GLU A 97 13.91 -11.57 -30.26
CA GLU A 97 14.66 -11.85 -29.03
C GLU A 97 15.50 -10.67 -28.52
N ALA A 98 16.11 -9.90 -29.42
CA ALA A 98 16.88 -8.70 -29.06
C ALA A 98 16.02 -7.68 -28.30
N VAL A 99 14.84 -7.35 -28.82
CA VAL A 99 13.90 -6.39 -28.20
C VAL A 99 13.41 -6.91 -26.85
N GLN A 100 13.01 -8.18 -26.77
CA GLN A 100 12.55 -8.79 -25.51
C GLN A 100 13.65 -8.86 -24.44
N SER A 101 14.89 -9.12 -24.85
CA SER A 101 16.02 -9.19 -23.91
C SER A 101 16.36 -7.82 -23.31
N GLU A 102 16.34 -6.75 -24.12
CA GLU A 102 16.53 -5.39 -23.63
C GLU A 102 15.33 -4.93 -22.77
N LEU A 103 14.10 -5.26 -23.16
CA LEU A 103 12.91 -4.98 -22.34
C LEU A 103 13.02 -5.64 -20.97
N ALA A 104 13.39 -6.92 -20.94
CA ALA A 104 13.57 -7.67 -19.70
C ALA A 104 14.69 -7.07 -18.83
N LEU A 105 15.79 -6.58 -19.43
CA LEU A 105 16.85 -5.88 -18.71
C LEU A 105 16.38 -4.56 -18.12
N VAL A 106 15.72 -3.71 -18.91
CA VAL A 106 15.24 -2.40 -18.46
C VAL A 106 14.23 -2.55 -17.33
N GLN A 107 13.25 -3.45 -17.48
CA GLN A 107 12.24 -3.72 -16.46
C GLN A 107 12.83 -4.43 -15.25
N GLY A 108 13.68 -5.42 -15.44
CA GLY A 108 14.31 -6.17 -14.35
C GLY A 108 15.17 -5.28 -13.44
N TRP A 109 15.99 -4.41 -14.02
CA TRP A 109 16.76 -3.43 -13.24
C TRP A 109 15.85 -2.37 -12.60
N GLY A 110 14.84 -1.87 -13.32
CA GLY A 110 13.88 -0.91 -12.76
C GLY A 110 13.14 -1.45 -11.52
N ASP A 111 12.58 -2.66 -11.62
CA ASP A 111 11.88 -3.33 -10.55
C ASP A 111 12.80 -3.70 -9.38
N SER A 112 14.07 -4.02 -9.64
CA SER A 112 15.04 -4.31 -8.59
C SER A 112 15.46 -3.06 -7.84
N LEU A 113 15.80 -1.99 -8.56
CA LEU A 113 16.31 -0.76 -7.97
C LEU A 113 15.24 -0.03 -7.14
N ILE A 114 13.96 -0.12 -7.55
CA ILE A 114 12.86 0.51 -6.80
C ILE A 114 12.57 -0.18 -5.45
N GLN A 115 13.02 -1.43 -5.24
CA GLN A 115 12.85 -2.09 -3.95
C GLN A 115 13.92 -1.69 -2.92
N ILE A 116 15.09 -1.20 -3.39
CA ILE A 116 16.22 -0.84 -2.53
C ILE A 116 15.83 0.21 -1.47
N PRO A 117 15.22 1.36 -1.83
CA PRO A 117 14.80 2.34 -0.83
C PRO A 117 13.85 1.73 0.21
N GLY A 118 12.90 0.90 -0.22
CA GLY A 118 11.96 0.22 0.67
C GLY A 118 12.65 -0.65 1.72
N ILE A 119 13.67 -1.42 1.33
CA ILE A 119 14.40 -2.30 2.25
C ILE A 119 15.19 -1.49 3.29
N PHE A 120 15.93 -0.47 2.84
CA PHE A 120 16.79 0.32 3.74
C PHE A 120 15.99 1.31 4.61
N LEU A 121 14.90 1.86 4.06
CA LEU A 121 14.13 2.93 4.70
C LEU A 121 12.91 2.41 5.47
N ALA A 122 12.49 1.14 5.32
CA ALA A 122 11.39 0.57 6.10
C ALA A 122 11.55 0.76 7.61
N LEU A 123 12.74 0.47 8.15
CA LEU A 123 13.00 0.60 9.59
C LEU A 123 13.09 2.07 10.04
N PRO A 124 13.88 2.96 9.38
CA PRO A 124 13.89 4.38 9.70
C PRO A 124 12.51 5.03 9.65
N TYR A 125 11.72 4.76 8.61
CA TYR A 125 10.38 5.33 8.46
C TYR A 125 9.37 4.72 9.44
N GLY A 126 9.52 3.45 9.81
CA GLY A 126 8.74 2.86 10.91
C GLY A 126 8.96 3.60 12.23
N ILE A 127 10.23 3.83 12.60
CA ILE A 127 10.56 4.60 13.81
C ILE A 127 10.07 6.04 13.72
N MET A 128 10.13 6.64 12.52
CA MET A 128 9.62 7.99 12.30
C MET A 128 8.10 8.04 12.45
N ALA A 129 7.38 7.01 12.01
CA ALA A 129 5.92 6.92 12.14
C ALA A 129 5.49 6.80 13.61
N ASP A 130 6.28 6.11 14.43
CA ASP A 130 6.04 6.03 15.87
C ASP A 130 6.26 7.38 16.59
N LYS A 131 7.05 8.29 16.01
CA LYS A 131 7.39 9.60 16.62
C LYS A 131 6.57 10.77 16.10
N CYS A 132 6.40 10.86 14.79
CA CYS A 132 5.75 11.97 14.11
C CYS A 132 4.25 11.72 13.86
N GLY A 133 3.75 10.53 14.23
CA GLY A 133 2.44 10.05 13.82
C GLY A 133 2.53 9.25 12.52
N ARG A 134 1.56 8.37 12.33
CA ARG A 134 1.47 7.46 11.19
C ARG A 134 0.96 8.18 9.95
N LYS A 135 0.03 9.14 10.07
CA LYS A 135 -0.52 9.87 8.93
C LYS A 135 0.52 10.63 8.10
N PRO A 136 1.40 11.48 8.67
CA PRO A 136 2.36 12.25 7.86
C PRO A 136 3.39 11.35 7.16
N VAL A 137 3.84 10.28 7.82
CA VAL A 137 4.77 9.33 7.21
C VAL A 137 4.09 8.55 6.08
N PHE A 138 2.81 8.22 6.24
CA PHE A 138 2.04 7.55 5.19
C PHE A 138 1.82 8.47 3.98
N MET A 139 1.49 9.74 4.20
CA MET A 139 1.39 10.75 3.14
C MET A 139 2.71 10.94 2.39
N LEU A 140 3.81 11.00 3.12
CA LEU A 140 5.15 11.14 2.55
C LEU A 140 5.51 9.93 1.68
N SER A 141 5.09 8.73 2.09
CA SER A 141 5.23 7.51 1.29
C SER A 141 4.45 7.57 -0.02
N PHE A 142 3.19 7.98 0.02
CA PHE A 142 2.37 8.20 -1.19
C PHE A 142 2.99 9.23 -2.12
N LEU A 143 3.49 10.34 -1.57
CA LEU A 143 4.17 11.38 -2.33
C LEU A 143 5.41 10.83 -3.04
N GLY A 144 6.26 10.07 -2.35
CA GLY A 144 7.44 9.45 -2.97
C GLY A 144 7.09 8.49 -4.11
N VAL A 145 6.00 7.72 -3.98
CA VAL A 145 5.51 6.84 -5.06
C VAL A 145 4.98 7.67 -6.23
N LEU A 146 4.22 8.72 -5.98
CA LEU A 146 3.70 9.63 -7.01
C LEU A 146 4.82 10.31 -7.81
N LEU A 147 5.86 10.82 -7.14
CA LEU A 147 7.01 11.43 -7.82
C LEU A 147 7.77 10.39 -8.66
N SER A 148 7.99 9.20 -8.12
CA SER A 148 8.65 8.10 -8.84
C SER A 148 7.86 7.67 -10.08
N ASP A 149 6.54 7.52 -9.97
CA ASP A 149 5.65 7.18 -11.08
C ASP A 149 5.64 8.27 -12.15
N THR A 150 5.53 9.52 -11.72
CA THR A 150 5.56 10.69 -12.61
C THR A 150 6.89 10.78 -13.37
N TRP A 151 8.02 10.51 -12.70
CA TRP A 151 9.33 10.48 -13.34
C TRP A 151 9.41 9.45 -14.47
N VAL A 152 8.96 8.22 -14.23
CA VAL A 152 8.97 7.15 -15.25
C VAL A 152 8.10 7.54 -16.44
N LYS A 153 6.90 8.06 -16.20
CA LYS A 153 5.98 8.52 -17.26
C LYS A 153 6.58 9.66 -18.08
N ILE A 154 7.22 10.62 -17.42
CA ILE A 154 7.93 11.73 -18.07
C ILE A 154 9.04 11.18 -18.98
N VAL A 155 9.89 10.28 -18.48
CA VAL A 155 10.96 9.66 -19.29
C VAL A 155 10.39 8.90 -20.48
N CYS A 156 9.34 8.10 -20.28
CA CYS A 156 8.68 7.37 -21.36
C CYS A 156 8.03 8.31 -22.40
N GLU A 157 7.43 9.43 -21.97
CA GLU A 157 6.80 10.41 -22.87
C GLU A 157 7.86 11.12 -23.71
N PHE A 158 8.96 11.56 -23.10
CA PHE A 158 10.08 12.20 -23.81
C PHE A 158 10.77 11.27 -24.81
N THR A 159 10.83 9.97 -24.49
CA THR A 159 11.46 8.97 -25.36
C THR A 159 10.51 8.45 -26.46
N SER A 160 9.19 8.69 -26.35
CA SER A 160 8.18 8.18 -27.29
C SER A 160 7.87 9.17 -28.43
N PRO A 161 8.06 8.81 -29.71
CA PRO A 161 7.62 9.62 -30.85
C PRO A 161 6.17 9.29 -31.31
N PRO A 162 5.39 10.23 -31.87
CA PRO A 162 5.73 11.61 -32.25
C PRO A 162 4.94 12.62 -31.39
N ARG A 163 5.58 13.26 -30.43
CA ARG A 163 5.02 14.46 -29.79
C ARG A 163 6.07 15.54 -29.70
N SER A 164 5.65 16.74 -30.09
CA SER A 164 6.38 18.01 -30.26
C SER A 164 7.42 18.38 -29.18
N LEU A 165 7.41 17.75 -28.01
CA LEU A 165 8.40 17.98 -26.95
C LEU A 165 9.69 17.15 -27.10
N GLY A 166 9.63 15.99 -27.75
CA GLY A 166 10.78 15.08 -27.92
C GLY A 166 11.79 15.57 -28.96
N ASP A 167 11.33 16.30 -29.98
CA ASP A 167 12.19 16.87 -31.03
C ASP A 167 13.15 17.95 -30.52
N LEU A 168 12.94 18.46 -29.30
CA LEU A 168 13.81 19.46 -28.69
C LEU A 168 15.12 18.86 -28.16
N PHE A 169 15.17 17.55 -27.87
CA PHE A 169 16.35 16.87 -27.29
C PHE A 169 16.50 15.41 -27.76
N PRO A 170 16.85 15.16 -29.04
CA PRO A 170 16.89 13.81 -29.63
C PRO A 170 17.92 12.85 -29.01
N ASP A 171 18.96 13.35 -28.33
CA ASP A 171 20.09 12.51 -27.83
C ASP A 171 20.27 12.50 -26.30
N ILE A 172 19.43 13.20 -25.54
CA ILE A 172 19.71 13.41 -24.09
C ILE A 172 19.05 12.36 -23.19
N PHE A 173 17.91 11.78 -23.60
CA PHE A 173 17.10 10.91 -22.73
C PHE A 173 17.07 9.44 -23.20
N PRO A 174 18.08 8.61 -22.88
CA PRO A 174 17.98 7.17 -23.05
C PRO A 174 16.92 6.61 -22.08
N ILE A 175 16.19 5.58 -22.51
CA ILE A 175 15.20 4.84 -21.69
C ILE A 175 15.75 4.38 -20.33
N ARG A 176 17.08 4.25 -20.21
CA ARG A 176 17.80 3.90 -18.97
C ARG A 176 17.63 4.94 -17.84
N MET A 177 17.20 6.16 -18.13
CA MET A 177 16.90 7.16 -17.09
C MET A 177 15.72 6.78 -16.19
N VAL A 178 14.91 5.79 -16.59
CA VAL A 178 13.90 5.15 -15.72
C VAL A 178 14.53 4.63 -14.42
N TRP A 179 15.81 4.23 -14.44
CA TRP A 179 16.53 3.74 -13.27
C TRP A 179 16.81 4.80 -12.20
N ALA A 180 16.58 6.09 -12.49
CA ALA A 180 16.67 7.17 -11.50
C ALA A 180 15.39 7.32 -10.65
N ALA A 181 14.28 6.68 -11.02
CA ALA A 181 13.02 6.72 -10.27
C ALA A 181 13.13 6.41 -8.76
N PRO A 182 13.96 5.46 -8.30
CA PRO A 182 14.13 5.15 -6.87
C PRO A 182 14.65 6.32 -6.05
N ILE A 183 15.38 7.27 -6.66
CA ILE A 183 15.90 8.47 -5.97
C ILE A 183 14.73 9.32 -5.46
N MET A 184 13.69 9.48 -6.28
CA MET A 184 12.48 10.19 -5.87
C MET A 184 11.71 9.44 -4.78
N GLN A 185 11.80 8.12 -4.80
CA GLN A 185 11.13 7.27 -3.83
C GLN A 185 11.77 7.33 -2.44
N VAL A 186 13.06 7.69 -2.32
CA VAL A 186 13.75 7.89 -1.04
C VAL A 186 13.04 8.90 -0.13
N ILE A 187 12.36 9.90 -0.73
CA ILE A 187 11.59 10.93 -0.02
C ILE A 187 10.49 10.30 0.84
N GLY A 188 9.93 9.15 0.45
CA GLY A 188 8.82 8.50 1.14
C GLY A 188 9.05 7.05 1.55
N GLY A 189 10.23 6.49 1.26
CA GLY A 189 10.55 5.08 1.49
C GLY A 189 9.77 4.09 0.60
N GLY A 190 8.91 4.57 -0.28
CA GLY A 190 8.28 3.79 -1.35
C GLY A 190 7.17 2.86 -0.93
N ARG A 191 6.84 1.93 -1.85
CA ARG A 191 5.71 0.99 -1.73
C ARG A 191 5.78 0.15 -0.46
N ALA A 192 6.98 -0.29 -0.07
CA ALA A 192 7.21 -1.10 1.12
C ALA A 192 6.81 -0.38 2.41
N VAL A 193 7.11 0.91 2.54
CA VAL A 193 6.74 1.73 3.71
C VAL A 193 5.22 1.93 3.75
N SER A 194 4.58 2.21 2.62
CA SER A 194 3.12 2.30 2.52
C SER A 194 2.45 1.01 3.01
N THR A 195 2.89 -0.16 2.52
CA THR A 195 2.39 -1.46 2.95
C THR A 195 2.61 -1.69 4.45
N LEU A 196 3.81 -1.41 4.96
CA LEU A 196 4.11 -1.51 6.39
C LEU A 196 3.16 -0.66 7.24
N LEU A 197 2.92 0.59 6.83
CA LEU A 197 2.02 1.50 7.54
C LEU A 197 0.57 1.00 7.51
N THR A 198 0.08 0.46 6.39
CA THR A 198 -1.24 -0.19 6.35
C THR A 198 -1.35 -1.32 7.38
N TYR A 199 -0.39 -2.24 7.41
CA TYR A 199 -0.39 -3.36 8.35
C TYR A 199 -0.33 -2.90 9.81
N THR A 200 0.51 -1.91 10.12
CA THR A 200 0.62 -1.36 11.47
C THR A 200 -0.66 -0.66 11.90
N ILE A 201 -1.28 0.16 11.04
CA ILE A 201 -2.53 0.87 11.35
C ILE A 201 -3.65 -0.13 11.67
N ILE A 202 -3.80 -1.18 10.88
CA ILE A 202 -4.79 -2.23 11.17
C ILE A 202 -4.45 -2.94 12.48
N ALA A 203 -3.17 -3.24 12.73
CA ALA A 203 -2.73 -3.93 13.94
C ALA A 203 -2.98 -3.13 15.23
N ASP A 204 -2.98 -1.80 15.16
CA ASP A 204 -3.25 -0.89 16.29
C ASP A 204 -4.73 -0.73 16.57
N VAL A 205 -5.56 -0.67 15.52
CA VAL A 205 -7.00 -0.44 15.65
C VAL A 205 -7.74 -1.73 16.05
N VAL A 206 -7.25 -2.89 15.62
CA VAL A 206 -7.90 -4.20 15.77
C VAL A 206 -7.39 -4.95 17.00
N ARG A 207 -8.31 -5.60 17.71
CA ARG A 207 -7.99 -6.49 18.86
C ARG A 207 -7.19 -7.71 18.39
N PRO A 208 -6.24 -8.24 19.18
CA PRO A 208 -5.37 -9.36 18.77
C PRO A 208 -6.13 -10.59 18.25
N ALA A 209 -7.28 -10.93 18.85
CA ALA A 209 -8.09 -12.08 18.47
C ALA A 209 -8.73 -11.97 17.06
N GLU A 210 -8.97 -10.75 16.57
CA GLU A 210 -9.63 -10.52 15.27
C GLU A 210 -8.63 -10.12 14.16
N ARG A 211 -7.36 -9.88 14.50
CA ARG A 211 -6.35 -9.32 13.58
C ARG A 211 -6.22 -10.14 12.30
N THR A 212 -6.19 -11.47 12.40
CA THR A 212 -6.07 -12.36 11.24
C THR A 212 -7.24 -12.18 10.26
N ARG A 213 -8.47 -12.01 10.76
CA ARG A 213 -9.66 -11.80 9.91
C ARG A 213 -9.55 -10.51 9.11
N TRP A 214 -9.16 -9.41 9.77
CA TRP A 214 -9.02 -8.13 9.08
C TRP A 214 -7.85 -8.14 8.09
N LEU A 215 -6.71 -8.71 8.45
CA LEU A 215 -5.59 -8.87 7.52
C LEU A 215 -5.94 -9.74 6.30
N MET A 216 -6.76 -10.78 6.48
CA MET A 216 -7.28 -11.57 5.36
C MET A 216 -8.16 -10.74 4.42
N TRP A 217 -9.00 -9.84 4.95
CA TRP A 217 -9.76 -8.91 4.10
C TRP A 217 -8.85 -7.95 3.32
N LEU A 218 -7.76 -7.47 3.91
CA LEU A 218 -6.78 -6.65 3.20
C LEU A 218 -6.18 -7.40 2.00
N THR A 219 -5.85 -8.68 2.17
CA THR A 219 -5.36 -9.51 1.05
C THR A 219 -6.42 -9.76 -0.02
N ALA A 220 -7.70 -9.89 0.36
CA ALA A 220 -8.80 -10.01 -0.60
C ALA A 220 -8.98 -8.74 -1.43
N ILE A 221 -8.80 -7.56 -0.81
CA ILE A 221 -8.83 -6.26 -1.49
C ILE A 221 -7.68 -6.15 -2.50
N ASP A 222 -6.48 -6.61 -2.14
CA ASP A 222 -5.33 -6.63 -3.05
C ASP A 222 -5.59 -7.49 -4.29
N LEU A 223 -6.13 -8.70 -4.10
CA LEU A 223 -6.54 -9.56 -5.22
C LEU A 223 -7.61 -8.92 -6.10
N MET A 224 -8.61 -8.28 -5.49
CA MET A 224 -9.67 -7.59 -6.21
C MET A 224 -9.12 -6.43 -7.04
N ALA A 225 -8.22 -5.62 -6.46
CA ALA A 225 -7.56 -4.52 -7.15
C ALA A 225 -6.69 -5.02 -8.31
N PHE A 226 -6.00 -6.14 -8.14
CA PHE A 226 -5.22 -6.78 -9.18
C PHE A 226 -6.09 -7.21 -10.37
N ILE A 227 -7.21 -7.89 -10.12
CA ILE A 227 -8.14 -8.35 -11.16
C ILE A 227 -8.78 -7.16 -11.88
N LEU A 228 -9.29 -6.18 -11.13
CA LEU A 228 -9.94 -5.00 -11.72
C LEU A 228 -8.94 -4.13 -12.48
N GLY A 229 -7.72 -3.99 -11.97
CA GLY A 229 -6.65 -3.23 -12.61
C GLY A 229 -6.15 -3.90 -13.88
N GLY A 230 -5.97 -5.22 -13.88
CA GLY A 230 -5.57 -5.96 -15.08
C GLY A 230 -6.65 -5.97 -16.17
N ALA A 231 -7.91 -6.18 -15.81
CA ALA A 231 -9.04 -6.15 -16.72
C ALA A 231 -9.32 -4.72 -17.25
N GLY A 232 -9.32 -3.73 -16.35
CA GLY A 232 -9.47 -2.32 -16.70
C GLY A 232 -8.34 -1.83 -17.61
N GLY A 233 -7.10 -2.24 -17.31
CA GLY A 233 -5.92 -1.96 -18.13
C GLY A 233 -6.06 -2.55 -19.54
N ALA A 234 -6.45 -3.82 -19.66
CA ALA A 234 -6.65 -4.48 -20.95
C ALA A 234 -7.71 -3.79 -21.82
N VAL A 235 -8.82 -3.34 -21.21
CA VAL A 235 -9.88 -2.63 -21.93
C VAL A 235 -9.41 -1.25 -22.39
N LEU A 236 -8.74 -0.48 -21.52
CA LEU A 236 -8.25 0.86 -21.86
C LEU A 236 -7.14 0.83 -22.91
N MET A 237 -6.25 -0.18 -22.85
CA MET A 237 -5.16 -0.35 -23.82
C MET A 237 -5.66 -0.54 -25.26
N ARG A 238 -6.91 -1.00 -25.48
CA ARG A 238 -7.49 -1.10 -26.84
C ARG A 238 -7.60 0.24 -27.55
N ARG A 239 -7.70 1.35 -26.78
CA ARG A 239 -7.74 2.71 -27.33
C ARG A 239 -6.34 3.28 -27.41
N SER A 240 -5.63 3.34 -26.27
CA SER A 240 -4.23 3.71 -26.21
C SER A 240 -3.58 3.20 -24.93
N SER A 241 -2.28 2.90 -24.99
CA SER A 241 -1.51 2.48 -23.81
C SER A 241 -1.27 3.63 -22.82
N TRP A 242 -1.50 4.88 -23.22
CA TRP A 242 -1.38 6.06 -22.35
C TRP A 242 -2.61 6.30 -21.47
N ASP A 243 -3.81 5.94 -21.93
CA ASP A 243 -5.06 6.13 -21.16
C ASP A 243 -5.01 5.46 -19.76
N PRO A 244 -4.61 4.18 -19.62
CA PRO A 244 -4.54 3.55 -18.30
C PRO A 244 -3.42 4.13 -17.43
N LEU A 245 -2.35 4.67 -18.01
CA LEU A 245 -1.30 5.38 -17.28
C LEU A 245 -1.80 6.71 -16.69
N ILE A 246 -2.56 7.49 -17.46
CA ILE A 246 -3.15 8.74 -16.94
C ILE A 246 -4.16 8.43 -15.85
N LEU A 247 -5.01 7.41 -16.05
CA LEU A 247 -5.96 6.96 -15.04
C LEU A 247 -5.27 6.51 -13.75
N SER A 248 -4.16 5.78 -13.84
CA SER A 248 -3.38 5.36 -12.66
C SER A 248 -2.82 6.56 -11.88
N SER A 249 -2.32 7.60 -12.55
CA SER A 249 -1.87 8.82 -11.87
C SER A 249 -3.01 9.52 -11.15
N PHE A 250 -4.19 9.60 -11.77
CA PHE A 250 -5.39 10.16 -11.14
C PHE A 250 -5.79 9.37 -9.88
N LEU A 251 -5.78 8.03 -9.95
CA LEU A 251 -6.11 7.17 -8.81
C LEU A 251 -5.09 7.29 -7.68
N LEU A 252 -3.79 7.44 -7.97
CA LEU A 252 -2.78 7.67 -6.95
C LEU A 252 -2.98 9.01 -6.23
N VAL A 253 -3.29 10.08 -6.97
CA VAL A 253 -3.61 11.39 -6.38
C VAL A 253 -4.89 11.30 -5.55
N LEU A 254 -5.93 10.64 -6.05
CA LEU A 254 -7.17 10.42 -5.31
C LEU A 254 -6.93 9.62 -4.03
N SER A 255 -6.04 8.63 -4.06
CA SER A 255 -5.67 7.86 -2.88
C SER A 255 -4.95 8.72 -1.84
N MET A 256 -4.04 9.60 -2.28
CA MET A 256 -3.36 10.57 -1.41
C MET A 256 -4.35 11.56 -0.79
N LEU A 257 -5.30 12.09 -1.56
CA LEU A 257 -6.36 12.97 -1.05
C LEU A 257 -7.27 12.24 -0.06
N SER A 258 -7.64 10.99 -0.37
CA SER A 258 -8.48 10.16 0.50
C SER A 258 -7.79 9.87 1.84
N MET A 259 -6.46 9.76 1.86
CA MET A 259 -5.68 9.62 3.10
C MET A 259 -5.81 10.84 4.03
N MET A 260 -6.16 12.03 3.52
CA MET A 260 -6.36 13.21 4.37
C MET A 260 -7.56 13.04 5.31
N THR A 261 -8.52 12.20 4.93
CA THR A 261 -9.72 11.88 5.72
C THR A 261 -9.46 10.92 6.88
N ILE A 262 -8.32 10.23 6.88
CA ILE A 262 -7.96 9.30 7.96
C ILE A 262 -7.47 10.11 9.17
N PRO A 263 -8.08 9.94 10.35
CA PRO A 263 -7.57 10.56 11.58
C PRO A 263 -6.24 9.92 11.99
N GLU A 264 -5.44 10.65 12.75
CA GLU A 264 -4.20 10.10 13.30
C GLU A 264 -4.53 8.90 14.20
N THR A 265 -3.86 7.77 13.97
CA THR A 265 -4.17 6.49 14.64
C THR A 265 -3.20 6.17 15.77
N LEU A 266 -2.12 6.95 15.91
CA LEU A 266 -1.23 6.86 17.05
C LEU A 266 -1.98 7.37 18.30
N PRO A 267 -2.23 6.55 19.32
CA PRO A 267 -2.78 7.03 20.57
C PRO A 267 -1.78 8.03 21.18
N VAL A 268 -2.25 9.26 21.45
CA VAL A 268 -1.51 10.20 22.30
C VAL A 268 -1.42 9.52 23.66
N GLU A 269 -0.25 9.03 24.07
CA GLU A 269 -0.06 8.43 25.39
C GLU A 269 -0.52 9.42 26.47
N ASP A 270 -1.64 9.12 27.12
CA ASP A 270 -2.01 9.71 28.39
C ASP A 270 -0.91 9.39 29.40
N LYS A 271 -0.23 10.42 29.89
CA LYS A 271 0.87 10.34 30.85
C LYS A 271 0.49 9.85 32.26
N TYR A 272 -0.68 9.25 32.46
CA TYR A 272 -1.14 8.81 33.77
C TYR A 272 -1.89 7.48 33.71
N SER A 273 -1.15 6.38 33.76
CA SER A 273 -1.51 5.19 34.54
C SER A 273 -0.37 4.19 34.47
N GLY A 274 0.20 3.89 35.63
CA GLY A 274 1.20 2.86 35.80
C GLY A 274 0.58 1.46 35.78
N GLU A 275 1.48 0.51 35.55
CA GLU A 275 1.40 -0.92 35.84
C GLU A 275 0.62 -1.80 34.85
N ASP A 276 1.34 -2.84 34.41
CA ASP A 276 0.93 -4.07 33.73
C ASP A 276 0.61 -4.03 32.22
N ARG A 277 1.65 -3.81 31.43
CA ARG A 277 1.76 -4.33 30.05
C ARG A 277 3.14 -4.97 29.80
N GLU A 278 3.40 -6.10 30.44
CA GLU A 278 4.40 -7.05 29.94
C GLU A 278 3.83 -7.80 28.74
N MET A 279 3.97 -7.19 27.56
CA MET A 279 4.32 -7.80 26.27
C MET A 279 3.98 -6.80 25.16
N GLY A 280 5.00 -6.10 24.66
CA GLY A 280 4.88 -5.24 23.48
C GLY A 280 4.65 -3.77 23.78
N SER A 281 5.67 -3.08 24.29
CA SER A 281 5.81 -1.65 24.08
C SER A 281 7.27 -1.31 23.81
N LEU A 282 7.54 -0.93 22.57
CA LEU A 282 8.76 -0.22 22.18
C LEU A 282 8.70 1.25 22.66
N SER A 283 8.06 1.52 23.81
CA SER A 283 7.89 2.87 24.36
C SER A 283 8.89 3.07 25.49
N SER A 284 10.02 3.68 25.14
CA SER A 284 10.76 4.56 26.05
C SER A 284 11.77 5.37 25.24
N ARG A 285 11.49 6.69 25.20
CA ARG A 285 12.26 7.81 24.63
C ARG A 285 13.76 7.52 24.39
N PRO A 286 14.29 7.98 23.25
CA PRO A 286 15.16 9.16 23.37
C PRO A 286 14.95 10.22 22.29
N ALA A 287 15.38 11.42 22.70
CA ALA A 287 15.28 12.72 22.07
C ALA A 287 15.84 12.80 20.63
N ILE A 288 15.41 13.86 19.95
CA ILE A 288 15.86 14.32 18.64
C ILE A 288 17.38 14.52 18.71
N GLY A 289 18.09 13.62 18.05
CA GLY A 289 19.53 13.46 18.12
C GLY A 289 19.85 12.01 17.82
N ALA A 290 20.08 11.69 16.55
CA ALA A 290 20.42 10.34 16.10
C ALA A 290 21.69 9.84 16.81
N SER A 291 21.53 9.20 17.96
CA SER A 291 22.63 8.70 18.77
C SER A 291 22.82 7.21 18.52
N ARG A 292 24.08 6.78 18.58
CA ARG A 292 24.55 5.38 18.48
C ARG A 292 23.73 4.39 19.31
N ALA A 293 22.99 4.83 20.33
CA ALA A 293 22.11 4.02 21.15
C ALA A 293 20.89 3.47 20.41
N SER A 294 20.25 4.24 19.52
CA SER A 294 19.14 3.73 18.69
C SER A 294 19.63 2.69 17.68
N PHE A 295 20.79 2.93 17.08
CA PHE A 295 21.43 1.97 16.17
C PHE A 295 21.89 0.70 16.91
N ARG A 296 22.40 0.83 18.14
CA ARG A 296 22.79 -0.32 18.98
C ARG A 296 21.59 -1.16 19.41
N LYS A 297 20.46 -0.52 19.75
CA LYS A 297 19.18 -1.21 20.00
C LYS A 297 18.67 -1.92 18.74
N LEU A 298 18.79 -1.27 17.57
CA LEU A 298 18.47 -1.89 16.27
C LEU A 298 19.33 -3.13 16.00
N THR A 299 20.65 -3.05 16.24
CA THR A 299 21.54 -4.21 16.08
C THR A 299 21.25 -5.33 17.08
N ALA A 300 20.77 -4.99 18.29
CA ALA A 300 20.36 -5.97 19.28
C ALA A 300 19.05 -6.66 18.87
N SER A 301 18.07 -5.93 18.34
CA SER A 301 16.82 -6.50 17.82
C SER A 301 17.05 -7.33 16.55
N ILE A 302 17.91 -6.87 15.64
CA ILE A 302 18.33 -7.67 14.47
C ILE A 302 19.01 -8.96 14.95
N ARG A 303 19.90 -8.87 15.93
CA ARG A 303 20.53 -10.06 16.51
C ARG A 303 19.50 -11.00 17.15
N ALA A 304 18.49 -10.45 17.84
CA ALA A 304 17.40 -11.23 18.43
C ALA A 304 16.52 -11.93 17.37
N ILE A 305 16.26 -11.26 16.25
CA ILE A 305 15.58 -11.83 15.08
C ILE A 305 16.37 -13.01 14.51
N TRP A 306 17.69 -12.86 14.40
CA TRP A 306 18.60 -13.90 13.91
C TRP A 306 18.87 -15.03 14.93
N THR A 307 18.44 -14.90 16.18
CA THR A 307 18.55 -15.98 17.17
C THR A 307 17.30 -16.87 17.24
N ASN A 308 16.14 -16.40 16.76
CA ASN A 308 14.90 -17.17 16.88
C ASN A 308 14.60 -17.93 15.57
N PRO A 309 14.66 -19.27 15.55
CA PRO A 309 14.49 -20.06 14.33
C PRO A 309 13.10 -19.91 13.69
N VAL A 310 12.07 -19.59 14.49
CA VAL A 310 10.71 -19.35 13.99
C VAL A 310 10.65 -18.06 13.17
N ILE A 311 11.33 -17.00 13.61
CA ILE A 311 11.35 -15.73 12.90
C ILE A 311 12.15 -15.87 11.59
N ILE A 312 13.26 -16.61 11.62
CA ILE A 312 14.03 -16.93 10.42
C ILE A 312 13.19 -17.72 9.43
N LEU A 313 12.47 -18.75 9.89
CA LEU A 313 11.57 -19.53 9.04
C LEU A 313 10.49 -18.64 8.41
N LEU A 314 9.85 -17.76 9.19
CA LEU A 314 8.87 -16.80 8.69
C LEU A 314 9.47 -15.83 7.67
N LEU A 315 10.70 -15.37 7.88
CA LEU A 315 11.40 -14.46 6.96
C LEU A 315 11.74 -15.17 5.65
N VAL A 316 12.19 -16.42 5.69
CA VAL A 316 12.44 -17.25 4.51
C VAL A 316 11.16 -17.52 3.74
N VAL A 317 10.08 -17.93 4.42
CA VAL A 317 8.77 -18.16 3.79
C VAL A 317 8.25 -16.87 3.17
N PHE A 318 8.31 -15.75 3.89
CA PHE A 318 7.93 -14.44 3.36
C PHE A 318 8.75 -14.09 2.11
N LEU A 319 10.08 -14.26 2.15
CA LEU A 319 10.96 -13.98 1.04
C LEU A 319 10.61 -14.83 -0.19
N LEU A 320 10.37 -16.14 -0.01
CA LEU A 320 9.94 -17.04 -1.09
C LEU A 320 8.60 -16.61 -1.70
N VAL A 321 7.61 -16.25 -0.87
CA VAL A 321 6.30 -15.77 -1.34
C VAL A 321 6.42 -14.43 -2.07
N ARG A 322 7.30 -13.54 -1.62
CA ARG A 322 7.56 -12.27 -2.31
C ARG A 322 8.27 -12.50 -3.63
N LEU A 323 9.29 -13.35 -3.67
CA LEU A 323 9.99 -13.71 -4.91
C LEU A 323 9.04 -14.29 -5.96
N THR A 324 8.16 -15.22 -5.57
CA THR A 324 7.16 -15.78 -6.51
C THR A 324 6.16 -14.74 -6.96
N THR A 325 5.76 -13.81 -6.09
CA THR A 325 4.81 -12.75 -6.44
C THR A 325 5.39 -11.71 -7.39
N GLU A 326 6.62 -11.26 -7.15
CA GLU A 326 7.29 -10.29 -8.04
C GLU A 326 7.67 -10.94 -9.38
N SER A 327 7.93 -12.25 -9.43
CA SER A 327 8.20 -12.97 -10.69
C SER A 327 7.01 -13.00 -11.66
N LYS A 328 5.79 -12.62 -11.22
CA LYS A 328 4.60 -12.54 -12.08
C LYS A 328 4.74 -11.51 -13.21
N SER A 329 5.59 -10.48 -13.07
CA SER A 329 5.87 -9.52 -14.15
C SER A 329 6.60 -10.20 -15.32
N ALA A 330 7.52 -11.12 -15.01
CA ALA A 330 8.24 -11.91 -16.02
C ALA A 330 7.32 -12.89 -16.76
N LEU A 331 6.28 -13.41 -16.08
CA LEU A 331 5.27 -14.26 -16.72
C LEU A 331 4.53 -13.53 -17.84
N LEU A 332 4.19 -12.25 -17.64
CA LEU A 332 3.49 -11.43 -18.64
C LEU A 332 4.35 -11.21 -19.89
N GLN A 333 5.64 -10.94 -19.73
CA GLN A 333 6.59 -10.88 -20.84
C GLN A 333 6.73 -12.25 -21.54
N TYR A 334 6.89 -13.32 -20.77
CA TYR A 334 7.06 -14.68 -21.29
C TYR A 334 5.87 -15.13 -22.15
N THR A 335 4.64 -14.93 -21.68
CA THR A 335 3.42 -15.31 -22.44
C THR A 335 3.26 -14.47 -23.69
N SER A 336 3.58 -13.17 -23.63
CA SER A 336 3.55 -12.31 -24.81
C SER A 336 4.57 -12.76 -25.86
N LYS A 337 5.81 -13.09 -25.45
CA LYS A 337 6.84 -13.64 -26.34
C LYS A 337 6.46 -15.02 -26.91
N ARG A 338 6.01 -15.94 -26.06
CA ARG A 338 5.72 -17.33 -26.44
C ARG A 338 4.54 -17.46 -27.39
N PHE A 339 3.47 -16.73 -27.14
CA PHE A 339 2.23 -16.81 -27.93
C PHE A 339 2.10 -15.70 -28.97
N ARG A 340 3.07 -14.77 -29.04
CA ARG A 340 3.03 -13.55 -29.88
C ARG A 340 1.75 -12.74 -29.66
N TRP A 341 1.23 -12.75 -28.43
CA TRP A 341 0.03 -12.02 -28.05
C TRP A 341 0.36 -10.59 -27.61
N GLU A 342 -0.58 -9.68 -27.89
CA GLU A 342 -0.54 -8.31 -27.39
C GLU A 342 -0.67 -8.29 -25.86
N TYR A 343 -0.03 -7.32 -25.19
CA TYR A 343 -0.07 -7.21 -23.73
C TYR A 343 -1.47 -7.03 -23.17
N SER A 344 -2.39 -6.42 -23.93
CA SER A 344 -3.81 -6.30 -23.60
C SER A 344 -4.49 -7.66 -23.46
N THR A 345 -4.23 -8.57 -24.40
CA THR A 345 -4.77 -9.95 -24.40
C THR A 345 -4.14 -10.78 -23.30
N VAL A 346 -2.82 -10.65 -23.12
CA VAL A 346 -2.11 -11.36 -22.04
C VAL A 346 -2.62 -10.95 -20.66
N SER A 347 -2.84 -9.65 -20.44
CA SER A 347 -3.39 -9.15 -19.17
C SER A 347 -4.77 -9.75 -18.90
N ALA A 348 -5.66 -9.75 -19.90
CA ALA A 348 -7.00 -10.34 -19.77
C ALA A 348 -6.98 -11.85 -19.49
N VAL A 349 -6.08 -12.59 -20.15
CA VAL A 349 -5.93 -14.05 -19.95
C VAL A 349 -5.36 -14.38 -18.58
N ARG A 350 -4.37 -13.61 -18.11
CA ARG A 350 -3.77 -13.77 -16.77
C ARG A 350 -4.82 -13.64 -15.67
N ASP A 351 -5.75 -12.69 -15.83
CA ASP A 351 -6.80 -12.47 -14.84
C ASP A 351 -7.86 -13.58 -14.88
N THR A 352 -8.18 -14.12 -16.06
CA THR A 352 -9.10 -15.27 -16.20
C THR A 352 -8.49 -16.58 -15.69
N THR A 353 -7.18 -16.80 -15.83
CA THR A 353 -6.53 -17.99 -15.26
C THR A 353 -6.50 -17.95 -13.73
N LEU A 354 -6.31 -16.79 -13.12
CA LEU A 354 -6.49 -16.60 -11.67
C LEU A 354 -7.94 -16.88 -11.24
N HIS A 355 -8.92 -16.49 -12.06
CA HIS A 355 -10.33 -16.79 -11.83
C HIS A 355 -10.64 -18.29 -11.90
N THR A 356 -9.90 -19.08 -12.69
CA THR A 356 -10.07 -20.55 -12.73
C THR A 356 -9.40 -21.23 -11.54
N ILE A 357 -8.23 -20.74 -11.10
CA ILE A 357 -7.47 -21.31 -9.97
C ILE A 357 -8.14 -21.00 -8.61
N MET A 358 -8.86 -19.88 -8.48
CA MET A 358 -9.59 -19.56 -7.23
C MET A 358 -10.88 -20.36 -7.03
N TYR A 359 -11.39 -21.01 -8.08
CA TYR A 359 -12.64 -21.80 -8.05
C TYR A 359 -12.37 -23.32 -8.08
N LEU A 360 -11.10 -23.74 -8.03
CA LEU A 360 -10.62 -25.10 -7.79
C LEU A 360 -10.04 -25.18 -6.38
#